data_AF-A0A843M7W3-F1
#
_entry.id   AF-A0A843M7W3-F1
#
_cell.length_a   1.000
_cell.length_b   1.000
_cell.length_c   1.000
_cell.angle_alpha   90.00
_cell.angle_beta   90.00
_cell.angle_gamma   90.00
#
_symmetry.space_group_name_H-M   'P 1'
#
loop_
_entity.id
_entity.type
_entity.pdbx_description
1 polymer ?
#
loop_
_entity_poly.entity_id
_entity_poly.type
_entity_poly.pdbx_seq_one_letter_code
_entity_poly.pdbx_strand_id
1 'polypeptide(L)'
;MIDIFNMVFEALNAIFSPLLALDPNPQNPALTVLVIAFIVSLITTIANKLLVDQDEMNEIQQKMKDYQKEVREAQKSGDGKKLAKLQAQQAEIMQNQSKMMTNSFKPMIVTFIPI
;
A
#
# COMPACT_ATOMS: atom_id res chain seq x y z
N MET A 1 27.01 -5.70 19.57
CA MET A 1 25.98 -5.36 18.57
C MET A 1 24.71 -5.13 19.34
N ILE A 2 24.08 -3.95 19.25
CA ILE A 2 22.75 -3.76 19.83
C ILE A 2 21.82 -4.61 18.95
N ASP A 3 21.39 -5.75 19.48
CA ASP A 3 20.41 -6.58 18.80
C ASP A 3 19.11 -5.77 18.72
N ILE A 4 18.80 -5.28 17.51
CA ILE A 4 17.54 -4.60 17.19
C ILE A 4 16.37 -5.46 17.67
N PHE A 5 16.51 -6.79 17.59
CA PHE A 5 15.57 -7.75 18.16
C PHE A 5 15.38 -7.58 19.67
N ASN A 6 16.45 -7.45 20.47
CA ASN A 6 16.34 -7.26 21.92
C ASN A 6 15.70 -5.93 22.28
N MET A 7 16.01 -4.86 21.54
CA MET A 7 15.36 -3.55 21.73
C MET A 7 13.86 -3.61 21.41
N VAL A 8 13.48 -4.31 20.34
CA VAL A 8 12.08 -4.57 20.00
C VAL A 8 11.42 -5.41 21.10
N PHE A 9 12.04 -6.51 21.54
CA PHE A 9 11.50 -7.35 22.62
C PHE A 9 11.33 -6.61 23.94
N GLU A 10 12.26 -5.74 24.33
CA GLU A 10 12.13 -4.92 25.52
C GLU A 10 11.00 -3.90 25.39
N ALA A 11 10.87 -3.24 24.25
CA ALA A 11 9.76 -2.31 23.98
C ALA A 11 8.40 -3.04 24.00
N LEU A 12 8.33 -4.24 23.40
CA LEU A 12 7.14 -5.08 23.44
C LEU A 12 6.82 -5.50 24.88
N ASN A 13 7.80 -5.99 25.65
CA ASN A 13 7.61 -6.39 27.04
C ASN A 13 7.18 -5.23 27.94
N ALA A 14 7.69 -4.02 27.73
CA ALA A 14 7.29 -2.84 28.49
C ALA A 14 5.81 -2.48 28.26
N ILE A 15 5.27 -2.73 27.06
CA ILE A 15 3.87 -2.47 26.70
C ILE A 15 2.96 -3.64 27.10
N PHE A 16 3.39 -4.88 26.87
CA PHE A 16 2.57 -6.08 27.08
C PHE A 16 2.58 -6.61 28.51
N SER A 17 3.67 -6.46 29.27
CA SER A 17 3.72 -7.00 30.64
C SER A 17 2.69 -6.38 31.60
N PRO A 18 2.41 -5.05 31.58
CA PRO A 18 1.35 -4.48 32.41
C PRO A 18 -0.03 -4.90 31.91
N LEU A 19 -0.21 -5.04 30.60
CA LEU A 19 -1.47 -5.47 29.99
C LEU A 19 -1.80 -6.93 30.36
N LEU A 20 -0.80 -7.82 30.32
CA LEU A 20 -0.94 -9.22 30.72
C LEU A 20 -1.23 -9.36 32.21
N ALA A 21 -0.69 -8.46 33.04
CA ALA A 21 -0.97 -8.42 34.47
C ALA A 21 -2.37 -7.89 34.82
N LEU A 22 -3.00 -7.15 33.89
CA LEU A 22 -4.39 -6.66 34.01
C LEU A 22 -5.43 -7.69 33.54
N ASP A 23 -5.02 -8.80 32.95
CA ASP A 23 -5.93 -9.86 32.51
C ASP A 23 -6.42 -10.66 33.74
N PRO A 24 -7.72 -10.59 34.10
CA PRO A 24 -8.27 -11.32 35.24
C PRO A 24 -8.37 -12.83 34.99
N ASN A 25 -8.15 -13.31 33.76
CA ASN A 25 -8.22 -14.73 33.42
C ASN A 25 -7.05 -15.16 32.51
N PRO A 26 -5.89 -15.59 33.07
CA PRO A 26 -4.67 -15.90 32.31
C PRO A 26 -4.80 -17.06 31.30
N GLN A 27 -5.94 -17.74 31.26
CA GLN A 27 -6.26 -18.80 30.30
C GLN A 27 -6.91 -18.29 29.01
N ASN A 28 -7.34 -17.01 28.96
CA ASN A 28 -7.95 -16.44 27.76
C ASN A 28 -7.05 -15.39 27.10
N PRO A 29 -6.35 -15.71 25.99
CA PRO A 29 -5.45 -14.77 25.33
C PRO A 29 -6.17 -13.63 24.58
N ALA A 30 -7.50 -13.50 24.66
CA ALA A 30 -8.27 -12.54 23.87
C ALA A 30 -7.81 -11.09 24.01
N LEU A 31 -7.50 -10.63 25.23
CA LEU A 31 -7.05 -9.26 25.47
C LEU A 31 -5.67 -9.00 24.84
N THR A 32 -4.77 -9.98 24.98
CA THR A 32 -3.42 -9.97 24.39
C THR A 32 -3.49 -9.96 22.86
N VAL A 33 -4.31 -10.83 22.27
CA VAL A 33 -4.51 -10.92 20.82
C VAL A 33 -5.11 -9.62 20.29
N LEU A 34 -6.07 -9.02 21.00
CA LEU A 34 -6.69 -7.76 20.60
C LEU A 34 -5.66 -6.62 20.53
N VAL A 35 -4.79 -6.49 21.53
CA VAL A 35 -3.78 -5.42 21.55
C VAL A 35 -2.68 -5.67 20.51
N ILE A 36 -2.24 -6.91 20.31
CA ILE A 36 -1.30 -7.24 19.23
C ILE A 36 -1.93 -6.91 17.87
N ALA A 37 -3.17 -7.34 17.63
CA ALA A 37 -3.89 -7.06 16.39
C ALA A 37 -4.03 -5.55 16.16
N PHE A 38 -4.33 -4.78 17.22
CA PHE A 38 -4.39 -3.33 17.16
C PHE A 38 -3.05 -2.72 16.77
N ILE A 39 -1.95 -3.11 17.42
CA ILE A 39 -0.60 -2.60 17.12
C ILE A 39 -0.18 -2.97 15.68
N VAL A 40 -0.39 -4.21 15.26
CA VAL A 40 -0.09 -4.66 13.89
C VAL A 40 -0.93 -3.86 12.87
N SER A 41 -2.23 -3.67 13.14
CA SER A 41 -3.09 -2.86 12.27
C SER A 41 -2.63 -1.41 12.18
N LEU A 42 -2.15 -0.83 13.29
CA LEU A 42 -1.67 0.55 13.34
C LEU A 42 -0.36 0.71 12.56
N ILE A 43 0.61 -0.19 12.78
CA ILE A 43 1.87 -0.23 12.04
C ILE A 43 1.59 -0.40 10.54
N THR A 44 0.71 -1.34 10.18
CA THR A 44 0.31 -1.59 8.79
C THR A 44 -0.33 -0.36 8.16
N THR A 45 -1.23 0.32 8.88
CA THR A 45 -1.92 1.51 8.38
C THR A 45 -0.93 2.66 8.16
N ILE A 46 -0.01 2.90 9.11
CA ILE A 46 1.00 3.95 9.00
C ILE A 46 1.98 3.64 7.86
N ALA A 47 2.46 2.40 7.78
CA ALA A 47 3.34 1.95 6.70
C ALA A 47 2.67 2.14 5.34
N ASN A 48 1.44 1.67 5.16
CA ASN A 48 0.69 1.84 3.91
C ASN A 48 0.54 3.32 3.53
N LYS A 49 0.23 4.18 4.50
CA LYS A 49 0.08 5.62 4.27
C LYS A 49 1.39 6.32 3.86
N LEU A 50 2.54 5.87 4.40
CA LEU A 50 3.84 6.47 4.08
C LEU A 50 4.46 5.92 2.79
N LEU A 51 4.16 4.67 2.44
CA LEU A 51 4.78 3.97 1.32
C LEU A 51 4.04 4.20 -0.01
N VAL A 52 2.74 4.43 0.04
CA VAL A 52 1.90 4.65 -1.14
C VAL A 52 1.71 6.14 -1.36
N ASP A 53 2.23 6.65 -2.46
CA ASP A 53 1.93 7.99 -2.93
C ASP A 53 0.54 7.99 -3.58
N GLN A 54 -0.45 8.46 -2.81
CA GLN A 54 -1.84 8.48 -3.24
C GLN A 54 -2.13 9.55 -4.30
N ASP A 55 -1.42 10.69 -4.24
CA ASP A 55 -1.60 11.79 -5.18
C ASP A 55 -1.08 11.39 -6.56
N GLU A 56 0.09 10.76 -6.61
CA GLU A 56 0.65 10.19 -7.83
C GLU A 56 -0.28 9.12 -8.45
N MET A 57 -0.92 8.28 -7.62
CA MET A 57 -1.88 7.28 -8.13
C MET A 57 -3.14 7.91 -8.69
N ASN A 58 -3.65 8.95 -8.04
CA ASN A 58 -4.82 9.66 -8.54
C ASN A 58 -4.52 10.34 -9.88
N GLU A 59 -3.34 10.96 -10.02
CA GLU A 59 -2.91 11.59 -11.27
C GLU A 59 -2.76 10.57 -12.41
N ILE A 60 -2.08 9.44 -12.15
CA ILE A 60 -1.92 8.38 -13.15
C ILE A 60 -3.29 7.80 -13.54
N GLN A 61 -4.18 7.53 -12.59
CA GLN A 61 -5.53 7.05 -12.88
C GLN A 61 -6.32 8.03 -13.76
N GLN A 62 -6.19 9.33 -13.52
CA GLN A 62 -6.84 10.35 -14.33
C GLN A 62 -6.29 10.36 -15.76
N LYS A 63 -4.96 10.35 -15.94
CA LYS A 63 -4.32 10.25 -17.27
C LYS A 63 -4.76 9.01 -18.04
N MET A 64 -4.89 7.86 -17.36
CA MET A 64 -5.39 6.62 -17.98
C MET A 64 -6.84 6.75 -18.46
N LYS A 65 -7.71 7.37 -17.66
CA LYS A 65 -9.12 7.60 -18.03
C LYS A 65 -9.24 8.54 -19.22
N ASP A 66 -8.48 9.64 -19.20
CA ASP A 66 -8.48 10.63 -20.28
C ASP A 66 -7.95 10.03 -21.58
N TYR A 67 -6.84 9.28 -21.52
CA TYR A 67 -6.32 8.54 -22.68
C TYR A 67 -7.34 7.56 -23.27
N GLN A 68 -8.00 6.75 -22.43
CA GLN A 68 -9.02 5.81 -22.90
C GLN A 68 -10.22 6.53 -23.54
N LYS A 69 -10.60 7.69 -23.01
CA LYS A 69 -11.67 8.51 -23.57
C LYS A 69 -11.26 9.04 -24.95
N GLU A 70 -10.06 9.62 -25.08
CA GLU A 70 -9.56 10.14 -26.35
C GLU A 70 -9.42 9.06 -27.41
N VAL A 71 -8.95 7.87 -27.06
CA VAL A 71 -8.87 6.72 -27.97
C VAL A 71 -10.25 6.34 -28.48
N ARG A 72 -11.24 6.22 -27.58
CA ARG A 72 -12.62 5.89 -27.97
C ARG A 72 -13.23 6.96 -28.87
N GLU A 73 -12.98 8.23 -28.58
CA GLU A 73 -13.45 9.34 -29.41
C GLU A 73 -12.81 9.32 -30.80
N ALA A 74 -11.49 9.13 -30.88
CA ALA A 74 -10.76 9.07 -32.15
C ALA A 74 -11.15 7.85 -33.00
N GLN A 75 -11.44 6.71 -32.35
CA GLN A 75 -11.98 5.52 -33.02
C GLN A 75 -13.38 5.78 -33.59
N LYS A 76 -14.26 6.44 -32.83
CA LYS A 76 -15.63 6.77 -33.27
C LYS A 76 -15.65 7.81 -34.38
N SER A 77 -14.74 8.79 -34.34
CA SER A 77 -14.65 9.84 -35.35
C SER A 77 -13.88 9.43 -36.60
N GLY A 78 -13.23 8.26 -36.60
CA GLY A 78 -12.40 7.78 -37.71
C GLY A 78 -11.14 8.64 -37.95
N ASP A 79 -10.67 9.37 -36.94
CA ASP A 79 -9.53 10.28 -37.08
C ASP A 79 -8.21 9.51 -36.99
N GLY A 80 -7.75 9.01 -38.15
CA GLY A 80 -6.50 8.26 -38.26
C GLY A 80 -5.26 9.02 -37.79
N LYS A 81 -5.23 10.36 -37.91
CA LYS A 81 -4.10 11.17 -37.42
C LYS A 81 -4.08 11.21 -35.90
N LYS A 82 -5.24 11.40 -35.28
CA LYS A 82 -5.36 11.38 -33.81
C LYS A 82 -5.08 10.00 -33.24
N LEU A 83 -5.51 8.93 -33.92
CA LEU A 83 -5.17 7.55 -33.53
C LEU A 83 -3.67 7.26 -33.58
N ALA A 84 -2.97 7.69 -34.64
CA ALA A 84 -1.52 7.53 -34.73
C ALA A 84 -0.79 8.28 -33.61
N LYS A 85 -1.26 9.49 -33.25
CA LYS A 85 -0.72 10.26 -32.13
C LYS A 85 -0.94 9.56 -30.79
N LEU A 86 -2.13 9.01 -30.56
CA LEU A 86 -2.45 8.27 -29.34
C LEU A 86 -1.66 6.96 -29.24
N GLN A 87 -1.44 6.26 -30.36
CA GLN A 87 -0.55 5.10 -30.41
C GLN A 87 0.88 5.44 -29.98
N ALA A 88 1.41 6.60 -30.37
CA ALA A 88 2.73 7.04 -29.90
C ALA A 88 2.78 7.28 -28.39
N GLN A 89 1.66 7.68 -27.77
CA GLN A 89 1.54 7.85 -26.32
C GLN A 89 1.29 6.54 -25.56
N GLN A 90 0.99 5.44 -26.25
CA GLN A 90 0.73 4.15 -25.63
C GLN A 90 1.88 3.68 -24.73
N ALA A 91 3.13 3.95 -25.13
CA ALA A 91 4.30 3.60 -24.34
C ALA A 91 4.34 4.33 -22.98
N GLU A 92 4.00 5.62 -22.95
CA GLU A 92 3.93 6.43 -21.72
C GLU A 92 2.82 5.91 -20.79
N ILE A 93 1.67 5.58 -21.36
CA ILE A 93 0.52 4.98 -20.65
C ILE A 93 0.89 3.62 -20.03
N MET A 94 1.63 2.78 -20.77
CA MET A 94 2.13 1.51 -20.23
C MET A 94 3.16 1.71 -19.11
N GLN A 95 4.03 2.70 -19.23
CA GLN A 95 4.99 3.05 -18.17
C GLN A 95 4.25 3.51 -16.90
N ASN A 96 3.24 4.35 -17.05
CA ASN A 96 2.37 4.80 -15.96
C ASN A 96 1.63 3.62 -15.29
N GLN A 97 1.15 2.66 -16.07
CA GLN A 97 0.53 1.44 -15.54
C GLN A 97 1.54 0.59 -14.74
N SER A 98 2.78 0.48 -15.22
CA SER A 98 3.87 -0.23 -14.51
C SER A 98 4.24 0.46 -13.20
N LYS A 99 4.20 1.80 -13.18
CA LYS A 99 4.44 2.60 -11.98
C LYS A 99 3.33 2.40 -10.94
N MET A 100 2.08 2.34 -11.36
CA MET A 100 0.95 1.99 -10.50
C MET A 100 1.10 0.60 -9.90
N MET A 101 1.49 -0.38 -10.71
CA MET A 101 1.78 -1.73 -10.23
C MET A 101 2.88 -1.71 -9.16
N THR A 102 3.98 -0.99 -9.41
CA THR A 102 5.09 -0.87 -8.45
C THR A 102 4.67 -0.19 -7.14
N ASN A 103 3.88 0.88 -7.20
CA ASN A 103 3.35 1.54 -6.00
C ASN A 103 2.43 0.61 -5.20
N SER A 104 1.60 -0.21 -5.86
CA SER A 104 0.77 -1.22 -5.18
C SER A 104 1.60 -2.36 -4.56
N PHE A 105 2.80 -2.64 -5.07
CA PHE A 105 3.71 -3.64 -4.51
C PHE A 105 4.51 -3.14 -3.31
N LYS A 106 4.78 -1.83 -3.17
CA LYS A 106 5.47 -1.25 -2.01
C LYS A 106 4.87 -1.66 -0.66
N PRO A 107 3.55 -1.55 -0.42
CA PRO A 107 2.96 -2.00 0.83
C PRO A 107 3.03 -3.52 0.99
N MET A 108 2.92 -4.31 -0.09
CA MET A 108 3.07 -5.77 -0.02
C MET A 108 4.43 -6.21 0.51
N ILE A 109 5.51 -5.57 0.05
CA ILE A 109 6.87 -5.89 0.51
C ILE A 109 6.98 -5.65 2.03
N VAL A 110 6.36 -4.59 2.53
CA VAL A 110 6.40 -4.26 3.96
C VAL A 110 5.45 -5.13 4.79
N THR A 111 4.34 -5.61 4.22
CA THR A 111 3.43 -6.53 4.93
C THR A 111 3.84 -8.01 4.86
N PHE A 112 4.61 -8.43 3.85
CA PHE A 112 5.13 -9.81 3.76
C PHE A 112 6.38 -10.03 4.62
N ILE A 113 7.04 -8.97 5.08
CA ILE A 113 8.27 -9.07 5.88
C ILE A 113 7.98 -9.36 7.38
N PRO A 114 6.79 -9.07 7.96
CA PRO A 114 6.48 -9.48 9.33
C PRO A 114 5.06 -10.04 9.54
N ILE A 115 4.64 -11.04 8.75
CA ILE A 115 3.50 -11.94 9.09
C ILE A 115 3.98 -13.38 9.01
#